data_AF-A0A8H5U3P9-F1
#
_entry.id   AF-A0A8H5U3P9-F1
#
_cell.length_a   1.000
_cell.length_b   1.000
_cell.length_c   1.000
_cell.angle_alpha   90.00
_cell.angle_beta   90.00
_cell.angle_gamma   90.00
#
_symmetry.space_group_name_H-M   'P 1'
#
loop_
_entity.id
_entity.type
_entity.pdbx_description
1 polymer ?
#
loop_
_entity_poly.entity_id
_entity_poly.type
_entity_poly.pdbx_seq_one_letter_code
_entity_poly.pdbx_strand_id
1 'polypeptide(L)'
;MESSTKDPGASEKTDPQLERSHSMADAERIATKNTDAVELAHLGYKDELQRCFSLASLLGLCLCLMGTWEACSASIAAALTSGGPPYLWYKFILSFLFTLAIGASLAEIASIYPTSGGQYHWVTDLSPARGRKTASWITG
;
A
#
# COMPACT_ATOMS: atom_id res chain seq x y z
N MET A 1 14.46 -25.39 56.81
CA MET A 1 15.59 -24.84 56.05
C MET A 1 15.08 -24.63 54.64
N GLU A 2 14.28 -23.57 54.48
CA GLU A 2 14.69 -22.25 53.96
C GLU A 2 14.44 -22.23 52.45
N SER A 3 13.36 -21.62 51.95
CA SER A 3 13.10 -20.17 51.89
C SER A 3 14.18 -19.41 51.11
N SER A 4 13.90 -19.14 49.84
CA SER A 4 14.32 -17.89 49.16
C SER A 4 13.48 -17.77 47.88
N THR A 5 12.28 -17.21 47.98
CA THR A 5 11.99 -15.81 47.61
C THR A 5 12.34 -15.57 46.14
N LYS A 6 11.42 -15.85 45.22
CA LYS A 6 10.44 -14.85 44.73
C LYS A 6 11.12 -13.49 44.58
N ASP A 7 11.83 -13.30 43.48
CA ASP A 7 12.18 -11.97 42.98
C ASP A 7 10.88 -11.25 42.58
N PRO A 8 10.48 -10.19 43.29
CA PRO A 8 9.33 -9.39 42.93
C PRO A 8 9.78 -8.20 42.07
N GLY A 9 9.11 -8.01 40.93
CA GLY A 9 8.93 -6.68 40.37
C GLY A 9 10.13 -6.07 39.65
N ALA A 10 10.53 -6.64 38.51
CA ALA A 10 11.04 -5.82 37.43
C ALA A 10 9.85 -5.11 36.76
N SER A 11 9.41 -4.01 37.40
CA SER A 11 8.74 -2.86 36.80
C SER A 11 8.41 -2.98 35.31
N GLU A 12 7.27 -3.59 34.97
CA GLU A 12 6.57 -3.35 33.71
C GLU A 12 5.97 -1.95 33.81
N LYS A 13 6.81 -0.94 33.57
CA LYS A 13 6.31 0.36 33.12
C LYS A 13 6.03 0.16 31.65
N THR A 14 4.83 -0.32 31.33
CA THR A 14 4.30 -0.22 29.97
C THR A 14 4.40 1.26 29.60
N ASP A 15 5.29 1.58 28.66
CA ASP A 15 5.55 2.95 28.28
C ASP A 15 4.21 3.59 27.85
N PRO A 16 3.71 4.62 28.56
CA PRO A 16 2.40 5.21 28.27
C PRO A 16 2.36 5.88 26.89
N GLN A 17 3.50 6.04 26.23
CA GLN A 17 3.62 6.48 24.83
C GLN A 17 3.25 5.37 23.83
N LEU A 18 3.56 4.11 24.13
CA LEU A 18 3.32 2.98 23.23
C LEU A 18 1.84 2.58 23.23
N GLU A 19 1.19 2.55 24.41
CA GLU A 19 -0.27 2.36 24.51
C GLU A 19 -1.04 3.47 23.79
N ARG A 20 -0.58 4.72 23.88
CA ARG A 20 -1.21 5.86 23.19
C ARG A 20 -1.03 5.78 21.67
N SER A 21 0.12 5.33 21.20
CA SER A 21 0.40 5.11 19.78
C SER A 21 -0.50 4.01 19.20
N HIS A 22 -0.65 2.90 19.91
CA HIS A 22 -1.54 1.81 19.52
C HIS A 22 -3.01 2.25 19.58
N SER A 23 -3.42 2.93 20.66
CA SER A 23 -4.79 3.45 20.81
C SER A 23 -5.16 4.51 19.77
N MET A 24 -4.23 5.42 19.41
CA MET A 24 -4.44 6.37 18.31
C MET A 24 -4.48 5.66 16.95
N ALA A 25 -3.61 4.67 16.72
CA ALA A 25 -3.64 3.87 15.49
C ALA A 25 -4.94 3.06 15.36
N ASP A 26 -5.48 2.54 16.46
CA ASP A 26 -6.75 1.82 16.49
C ASP A 26 -7.94 2.76 16.29
N ALA A 27 -7.92 3.94 16.94
CA ALA A 27 -8.94 4.97 16.74
C ALA A 27 -8.97 5.48 15.30
N GLU A 28 -7.80 5.70 14.69
CA GLU A 28 -7.66 6.08 13.29
C GLU A 28 -8.18 4.98 12.36
N ARG A 29 -7.79 3.72 12.60
CA ARG A 29 -8.30 2.57 11.83
C ARG A 29 -9.82 2.44 11.90
N ILE A 30 -10.41 2.64 13.07
CA ILE A 30 -11.87 2.59 13.27
C ILE A 30 -12.54 3.76 12.55
N ALA A 31 -11.98 4.97 12.65
CA ALA A 31 -12.49 6.15 11.96
C ALA A 31 -12.47 5.97 10.44
N THR A 32 -11.33 5.54 9.87
CA THR A 32 -11.20 5.27 8.43
C THR A 32 -12.17 4.18 7.97
N LYS A 33 -12.32 3.09 8.74
CA LYS A 33 -13.27 2.01 8.40
C LYS A 33 -14.72 2.51 8.31
N ASN A 34 -15.13 3.41 9.20
CA ASN A 34 -16.49 3.97 9.17
C ASN A 34 -16.69 4.90 7.96
N THR A 35 -15.69 5.70 7.60
CA THR A 35 -15.73 6.55 6.40
C THR A 35 -15.82 5.73 5.12
N ASP A 36 -14.97 4.71 4.97
CA ASP A 36 -14.94 3.85 3.78
C ASP A 36 -16.26 3.07 3.60
N ALA A 37 -16.87 2.62 4.70
CA ALA A 37 -18.17 1.94 4.68
C ALA A 37 -19.33 2.85 4.24
N VAL A 38 -19.27 4.14 4.60
CA VAL A 38 -20.23 5.15 4.16
C VAL A 38 -20.06 5.42 2.66
N GLU A 39 -18.84 5.57 2.18
CA GLU A 39 -18.55 5.78 0.74
C GLU A 39 -18.94 4.57 -0.12
N LEU A 40 -18.67 3.34 0.33
CA LEU A 40 -19.15 2.12 -0.32
C LEU A 40 -20.67 2.05 -0.40
N ALA A 41 -21.37 2.45 0.67
CA ALA A 41 -22.83 2.51 0.68
C ALA A 41 -23.37 3.55 -0.33
N HIS A 42 -22.68 4.68 -0.52
CA HIS A 42 -23.01 5.65 -1.56
C HIS A 42 -22.83 5.11 -2.98
N LEU A 43 -21.89 4.20 -3.19
CA LEU A 43 -21.67 3.50 -4.47
C LEU A 43 -22.62 2.31 -4.67
N GLY A 44 -23.51 2.02 -3.69
CA GLY A 44 -24.46 0.92 -3.75
C GLY A 44 -23.87 -0.46 -3.43
N TYR A 45 -22.65 -0.51 -2.89
CA TYR A 45 -21.98 -1.75 -2.50
C TYR A 45 -22.07 -1.95 -0.98
N LYS A 46 -22.40 -3.18 -0.57
CA LYS A 46 -22.35 -3.59 0.83
C LYS A 46 -20.93 -4.04 1.14
N ASP A 47 -20.31 -3.45 2.15
CA ASP A 47 -18.97 -3.83 2.61
C ASP A 47 -18.99 -5.25 3.18
N GLU A 48 -18.62 -6.24 2.35
CA GLU A 48 -18.55 -7.65 2.74
C GLU A 48 -17.11 -8.16 2.83
N LEU A 49 -16.10 -7.33 2.54
CA LEU A 49 -14.71 -7.77 2.52
C LEU A 49 -14.01 -7.52 3.86
N GLN A 50 -13.56 -8.61 4.49
CA GLN A 50 -12.72 -8.51 5.69
C GLN A 50 -11.31 -8.05 5.31
N ARG A 51 -10.84 -6.95 5.92
CA ARG A 51 -9.46 -6.47 5.78
C ARG A 51 -8.50 -7.41 6.52
N CYS A 52 -7.94 -8.38 5.79
CA CYS A 52 -7.04 -9.38 6.37
C CYS A 52 -5.55 -9.00 6.32
N PHE A 53 -5.19 -7.91 5.63
CA PHE A 53 -3.78 -7.51 5.46
C PHE A 53 -3.41 -6.27 6.28
N SER A 54 -2.32 -6.37 7.02
CA SER A 54 -1.65 -5.21 7.63
C SER A 54 -0.85 -4.44 6.57
N LEU A 55 -0.70 -3.13 6.74
CA LEU A 55 0.10 -2.27 5.83
C LEU A 55 1.52 -2.81 5.63
N ALA A 56 2.16 -3.31 6.68
CA ALA A 56 3.49 -3.91 6.59
C ALA A 56 3.50 -5.19 5.71
N SER A 57 2.45 -6.00 5.79
CA SER A 57 2.30 -7.21 4.97
C SER A 57 2.00 -6.84 3.51
N LEU A 58 1.20 -5.80 3.27
CA LEU A 58 0.91 -5.30 1.92
C LEU A 58 2.17 -4.73 1.25
N LEU A 59 3.00 -3.99 1.99
CA LEU A 59 4.30 -3.52 1.49
C LEU A 59 5.24 -4.68 1.14
N GLY A 60 5.33 -5.69 2.01
CA GLY A 60 6.10 -6.90 1.73
C GLY A 60 5.60 -7.64 0.49
N LEU A 61 4.28 -7.78 0.33
CA LEU A 61 3.68 -8.39 -0.86
C LEU A 61 3.99 -7.58 -2.13
N CYS A 62 3.86 -6.26 -2.09
CA CYS A 62 4.18 -5.38 -3.22
C CYS A 62 5.66 -5.48 -3.62
N LEU A 63 6.58 -5.51 -2.65
CA LEU A 63 8.01 -5.69 -2.91
C LEU A 63 8.32 -7.04 -3.56
N CYS A 64 7.68 -8.11 -3.09
CA CYS A 64 7.81 -9.44 -3.70
C CYS A 64 7.23 -9.48 -5.12
N LEU A 65 6.07 -8.87 -5.36
CA LEU A 65 5.39 -8.86 -6.66
C LEU A 65 6.16 -8.06 -7.71
N MET A 66 6.76 -6.93 -7.32
CA MET A 66 7.44 -6.03 -8.25
C MET A 66 8.75 -6.60 -8.80
N GLY A 67 9.39 -7.56 -8.11
CA GLY A 67 10.63 -8.19 -8.60
C GLY A 67 11.74 -7.16 -8.92
N THR A 68 11.73 -6.00 -8.28
CA THR A 68 12.49 -4.81 -8.71
C THR A 68 13.99 -5.06 -8.82
N TRP A 69 14.52 -6.01 -8.05
CA TRP A 69 15.93 -6.42 -8.08
C TRP A 69 16.37 -6.92 -9.47
N GLU A 70 15.54 -7.72 -10.15
CA GLU A 70 15.88 -8.26 -11.48
C GLU A 70 15.90 -7.15 -12.53
N ALA A 71 14.89 -6.28 -12.49
CA ALA A 71 14.79 -5.12 -13.39
C ALA A 71 15.96 -4.13 -13.17
N CYS A 72 16.37 -3.92 -11.92
CA CYS A 72 17.53 -3.09 -11.59
C CYS A 72 18.82 -3.68 -12.16
N SER A 73 19.02 -4.99 -11.99
CA SER A 73 20.19 -5.71 -12.49
C SER A 73 20.33 -5.61 -14.02
N ALA A 74 19.25 -5.83 -14.75
CA ALA A 74 19.23 -5.70 -16.22
C ALA A 74 19.48 -4.25 -16.67
N SER A 75 18.93 -3.28 -15.94
CA SER A 75 19.05 -1.86 -16.27
C SER A 75 20.48 -1.35 -16.12
N ILE A 76 21.24 -1.85 -15.14
CA ILE A 76 22.64 -1.46 -14.93
C ILE A 76 23.51 -1.89 -16.11
N ALA A 77 23.35 -3.13 -16.59
CA ALA A 77 24.10 -3.63 -17.74
C ALA A 77 23.85 -2.77 -18.99
N ALA A 78 22.58 -2.50 -19.31
CA ALA A 78 22.21 -1.67 -20.46
C ALA A 78 22.68 -0.22 -20.33
N ALA A 79 22.60 0.36 -19.14
CA ALA A 79 23.01 1.74 -18.88
C ALA A 79 24.54 1.93 -19.02
N LEU A 80 25.32 0.95 -18.58
CA LEU A 80 26.79 1.02 -18.64
C LEU A 80 27.28 1.00 -20.09
N THR A 81 26.65 0.20 -20.95
CA THR A 81 26.99 0.15 -22.39
C THR A 81 26.58 1.42 -23.14
N SER A 82 25.50 2.08 -22.70
CA SER A 82 24.87 3.17 -23.48
C SER A 82 25.30 4.57 -23.07
N GLY A 83 25.70 4.81 -21.82
CA GLY A 83 25.95 6.17 -21.31
C GLY A 83 26.84 6.30 -20.08
N GLY A 84 27.43 5.20 -19.60
CA GLY A 84 28.33 5.19 -18.44
C GLY A 84 27.65 5.46 -17.09
N PRO A 85 28.42 5.57 -15.99
CA PRO A 85 27.91 5.74 -14.63
C PRO A 85 26.99 6.95 -14.37
N PRO A 86 27.20 8.16 -14.94
CA PRO A 86 26.33 9.30 -14.64
C PRO A 86 24.92 9.15 -15.19
N TYR A 87 24.75 8.40 -16.28
CA TYR A 87 23.43 8.12 -16.87
C TYR A 87 22.50 7.36 -15.90
N LEU A 88 23.06 6.48 -15.07
CA LEU A 88 22.30 5.76 -14.05
C LEU A 88 21.69 6.70 -13.00
N TRP A 89 22.44 7.71 -12.55
CA TRP A 89 21.98 8.67 -11.57
C TRP A 89 20.84 9.55 -12.10
N TYR A 90 20.98 10.09 -13.32
CA TYR A 90 19.91 10.86 -13.94
C TYR A 90 18.66 10.01 -14.18
N LYS A 91 18.82 8.77 -14.62
CA LYS A 91 17.71 7.82 -14.77
C LYS A 91 17.00 7.54 -13.45
N PHE A 92 17.76 7.34 -12.38
CA PHE A 92 17.19 7.05 -11.06
C PHE A 92 16.31 8.19 -10.57
N ILE A 93 16.82 9.43 -10.61
CA ILE A 93 16.07 10.62 -10.19
C ILE A 93 14.83 10.80 -11.05
N LEU A 94 14.97 10.69 -12.37
CA LEU A 94 13.86 10.85 -13.29
C LEU A 94 12.78 9.78 -13.06
N SER A 95 13.18 8.51 -12.96
CA SER A 95 12.28 7.40 -12.68
C SER A 95 11.56 7.57 -11.36
N PHE A 96 12.24 8.05 -10.31
CA PHE A 96 11.62 8.27 -9.01
C PHE A 96 10.52 9.33 -9.07
N LEU A 97 10.76 10.45 -9.76
CA LEU A 97 9.76 11.51 -9.94
C LEU A 97 8.53 11.03 -10.71
N PHE A 98 8.73 10.29 -11.80
CA PHE A 98 7.61 9.73 -12.58
C PHE A 98 6.83 8.68 -11.79
N THR A 99 7.51 7.78 -11.08
CA THR A 99 6.84 6.78 -10.24
C THR A 99 6.04 7.43 -9.12
N LEU A 100 6.55 8.51 -8.50
CA LEU A 100 5.79 9.29 -7.52
C LEU A 100 4.56 9.97 -8.14
N ALA A 101 4.70 10.56 -9.33
CA ALA A 101 3.57 11.19 -10.00
C ALA A 101 2.46 10.17 -10.36
N ILE A 102 2.86 9.00 -10.85
CA ILE A 102 1.93 7.89 -11.14
C ILE A 102 1.27 7.40 -9.83
N GLY A 103 2.07 7.20 -8.78
CA GLY A 103 1.57 6.78 -7.47
C GLY A 103 0.59 7.78 -6.85
N ALA A 104 0.87 9.08 -6.96
CA ALA A 104 -0.01 10.14 -6.50
C ALA A 104 -1.33 10.15 -7.28
N SER A 105 -1.27 10.06 -8.61
CA SER A 105 -2.47 9.95 -9.44
C SER A 105 -3.30 8.69 -9.11
N LEU A 106 -2.63 7.58 -8.77
CA LEU A 106 -3.32 6.35 -8.37
C LEU A 106 -3.94 6.48 -6.97
N ALA A 107 -3.27 7.17 -6.05
CA ALA A 107 -3.76 7.44 -4.71
C ALA A 107 -5.05 8.29 -4.73
N GLU A 108 -5.14 9.27 -5.62
CA GLU A 108 -6.35 10.08 -5.82
C GLU A 108 -7.54 9.24 -6.31
N ILE A 109 -7.31 8.23 -7.16
CA ILE A 109 -8.37 7.32 -7.60
C ILE A 109 -8.73 6.34 -6.48
N ALA A 110 -7.73 5.82 -5.79
CA ALA A 110 -7.92 4.87 -4.69
C ALA A 110 -8.66 5.47 -3.49
N SER A 111 -8.57 6.80 -3.27
CA SER A 111 -9.31 7.48 -2.21
C SER A 111 -10.80 7.64 -2.52
N ILE A 112 -11.18 7.78 -3.79
CA ILE A 112 -12.59 7.93 -4.22
C ILE A 112 -13.30 6.58 -4.30
N TYR A 113 -12.55 5.52 -4.61
CA TYR A 113 -13.10 4.18 -4.83
C TYR A 113 -12.52 3.19 -3.81
N PRO A 114 -13.07 3.15 -2.57
CA PRO A 114 -12.68 2.19 -1.53
C PRO A 114 -13.21 0.78 -1.81
N THR A 115 -12.99 0.29 -3.04
CA THR A 115 -13.48 -0.99 -3.55
C THR A 115 -12.33 -1.98 -3.73
N SER A 116 -12.62 -3.26 -3.46
CA SER A 116 -11.63 -4.33 -3.54
C SER A 116 -11.33 -4.79 -4.97
N GLY A 117 -12.00 -4.19 -5.99
CA GLY A 117 -11.88 -4.57 -7.39
C GLY A 117 -10.64 -4.06 -8.13
N GLY A 118 -9.80 -3.26 -7.46
CA GLY A 118 -8.54 -2.76 -7.98
C GLY A 118 -8.66 -2.00 -9.31
N GLN A 119 -7.58 -2.01 -10.07
CA GLN A 119 -7.45 -1.29 -11.34
C GLN A 119 -8.53 -1.63 -12.39
N TYR A 120 -9.03 -2.87 -12.43
CA TYR A 120 -10.10 -3.25 -13.37
C TYR A 120 -11.43 -2.58 -13.08
N HIS A 121 -11.78 -2.49 -11.80
CA HIS A 121 -13.02 -1.84 -11.38
C HIS A 121 -12.98 -0.35 -11.72
N TRP A 122 -11.85 0.32 -11.45
CA TRP A 122 -11.66 1.73 -11.81
C TRP A 122 -11.80 1.95 -13.33
N VAL A 123 -11.21 1.08 -14.16
CA VAL A 123 -11.33 1.19 -15.62
C VAL A 123 -12.76 0.94 -16.09
N THR A 124 -13.50 0.00 -15.47
CA THR A 124 -14.90 -0.20 -15.83
C THR A 124 -15.76 1.01 -15.50
N ASP A 125 -15.49 1.73 -14.41
CA ASP A 125 -16.32 2.85 -13.99
C ASP A 125 -15.93 4.18 -14.65
N LEU A 126 -14.64 4.37 -15.00
CA LEU A 126 -14.19 5.54 -15.76
C LEU A 126 -14.44 5.42 -17.28
N SER A 127 -14.66 4.22 -17.81
CA SER A 127 -14.77 4.01 -19.26
C SER A 127 -16.20 4.24 -19.80
N PRO A 128 -16.37 4.91 -20.95
CA PRO A 128 -17.68 5.13 -21.57
C PRO A 128 -18.37 3.82 -21.96
N ALA A 129 -19.70 3.78 -21.84
CA ALA A 129 -20.53 2.57 -21.96
C ALA A 129 -20.31 1.72 -23.23
N ARG A 130 -19.84 2.34 -24.32
CA ARG A 130 -19.55 1.64 -25.59
C ARG A 130 -18.30 0.74 -25.54
N GLY A 131 -17.35 1.00 -24.63
CA GLY A 131 -16.04 0.34 -24.61
C GLY A 131 -15.67 -0.33 -23.29
N ARG A 132 -16.54 -0.32 -22.27
CA ARG A 132 -16.24 -0.86 -20.93
C ARG A 132 -15.71 -2.30 -20.96
N LYS A 133 -16.30 -3.18 -21.78
CA LYS A 133 -15.91 -4.60 -21.86
C LYS A 133 -14.55 -4.80 -22.52
N THR A 134 -14.26 -4.06 -23.60
CA THR A 134 -12.98 -4.16 -24.31
C THR A 134 -11.85 -3.50 -23.53
N ALA A 135 -12.11 -2.35 -22.92
CA ALA A 135 -11.13 -1.66 -22.08
C ALA A 135 -10.77 -2.50 -20.84
N SER A 136 -11.77 -3.05 -20.14
CA SER A 136 -11.52 -3.93 -18.99
C SER A 136 -10.80 -5.22 -19.36
N TRP A 137 -10.95 -5.73 -20.58
CA TRP A 137 -10.24 -6.95 -21.05
C TRP A 137 -8.80 -6.66 -21.48
N ILE A 138 -8.50 -5.44 -21.93
CA ILE A 138 -7.12 -5.03 -22.26
C ILE A 138 -6.35 -4.68 -21.00
N THR A 139 -7.01 -4.04 -20.04
CA THR A 139 -6.41 -3.81 -18.73
C THR A 139 -6.26 -5.15 -18.01
N GLY A 140 -7.30 -6.00 -18.07
CA GLY A 140 -7.51 -7.35 -17.51
C GLY A 140 -6.43 -8.38 -17.76
#